data_AF-A0A957HF02-F1
#
_entry.id   AF-A0A957HF02-F1
#
_cell.length_a   1.000
_cell.length_b   1.000
_cell.length_c   1.000
_cell.angle_alpha   90.00
_cell.angle_beta   90.00
_cell.angle_gamma   90.00
#
_symmetry.space_group_name_H-M   'P 1'
#
loop_
_entity.id
_entity.type
_entity.pdbx_description
1 polymer ?
#
loop_
_entity_poly.entity_id
_entity_poly.type
_entity_poly.pdbx_seq_one_letter_code
_entity_poly.pdbx_strand_id
1 'polypeptide(L)'
;SMMPDEQARLEERAIYAHPAEILHLIADPKLTVELIDVRSETDYNFFHILDSVHVPLADIEAYSDDLLLRANISTVFIVLSNDEAAATQAWQILTAESVPNVYVMEGGVNNWLTTFSDAEFQELYSVANVPDDTLAYSLPSAMGSRYAAANPNPDVFAGIDFEEKVELQTKGGPASGGCG
;
A
#
# COMPACT_ATOMS: atom_id res chain seq x y z
N SER A 1 -2.74 23.48 1.52
CA SER A 1 -1.30 23.39 1.18
C SER A 1 -0.74 22.27 2.02
N MET A 2 0.00 21.34 1.42
CA MET A 2 0.65 20.24 2.14
C MET A 2 1.60 20.78 3.21
N MET A 3 1.69 20.12 4.36
CA MET A 3 2.61 20.54 5.41
C MET A 3 4.06 20.33 4.96
N PRO A 4 5.03 21.17 5.36
CA PRO A 4 6.42 21.05 4.91
C PRO A 4 7.03 19.65 5.17
N ASP A 5 6.69 19.04 6.32
CA ASP A 5 7.20 17.72 6.70
C ASP A 5 6.64 16.61 5.79
N GLU A 6 5.38 16.71 5.36
CA GLU A 6 4.74 15.77 4.44
C GLU A 6 5.36 15.86 3.03
N GLN A 7 5.64 17.09 2.59
CA GLN A 7 6.31 17.34 1.31
C GLN A 7 7.72 16.73 1.30
N ALA A 8 8.48 16.87 2.40
CA ALA A 8 9.80 16.27 2.52
C ALA A 8 9.73 14.72 2.45
N ARG A 9 8.78 14.10 3.17
CA ARG A 9 8.59 12.64 3.11
C ARG A 9 8.27 12.13 1.71
N LEU A 10 7.52 12.90 0.91
CA LEU A 10 7.24 12.58 -0.48
C LEU A 10 8.50 12.68 -1.35
N GLU A 11 9.25 13.76 -1.24
CA GLU A 11 10.50 14.00 -2.00
C GLU A 11 11.60 12.98 -1.68
N GLU A 12 11.69 12.56 -0.42
CA GLU A 12 12.65 11.54 0.06
C GLU A 12 12.16 10.10 -0.16
N ARG A 13 10.98 9.92 -0.77
CA ARG A 13 10.31 8.63 -0.96
C ARG A 13 10.11 7.83 0.35
N ALA A 14 10.00 8.51 1.48
CA ALA A 14 9.81 7.92 2.80
C ALA A 14 8.39 7.36 3.02
N ILE A 15 7.45 7.65 2.13
CA ILE A 15 6.07 7.11 2.19
C ILE A 15 5.91 5.81 1.37
N TYR A 16 6.89 5.44 0.56
CA TYR A 16 6.79 4.30 -0.37
C TYR A 16 7.40 3.05 0.27
N ALA A 17 6.53 2.22 0.86
CA ALA A 17 6.91 0.98 1.52
C ALA A 17 7.09 -0.15 0.50
N HIS A 18 8.17 -0.92 0.65
CA HIS A 18 8.49 -2.00 -0.27
C HIS A 18 7.48 -3.16 -0.12
N PRO A 19 7.12 -3.92 -1.19
CA PRO A 19 6.20 -5.05 -1.07
C PRO A 19 6.59 -6.09 0.00
N ALA A 20 7.89 -6.37 0.15
CA ALA A 20 8.40 -7.28 1.20
C ALA A 20 8.28 -6.72 2.62
N GLU A 21 8.36 -5.40 2.79
CA GLU A 21 8.06 -4.73 4.07
C GLU A 21 6.58 -4.90 4.40
N ILE A 22 5.70 -4.61 3.44
CA ILE A 22 4.25 -4.74 3.59
C ILE A 22 3.86 -6.18 3.95
N LEU A 23 4.46 -7.18 3.31
CA LEU A 23 4.23 -8.58 3.65
C LEU A 23 4.67 -8.91 5.08
N HIS A 24 5.80 -8.37 5.55
CA HIS A 24 6.22 -8.51 6.94
C HIS A 24 5.22 -7.87 7.92
N LEU A 25 4.71 -6.68 7.59
CA LEU A 25 3.71 -6.00 8.42
C LEU A 25 2.40 -6.79 8.48
N ILE A 26 1.93 -7.34 7.35
CA ILE A 26 0.74 -8.20 7.29
C ILE A 26 0.91 -9.46 8.16
N ALA A 27 2.14 -9.99 8.24
CA ALA A 27 2.44 -11.18 9.02
C ALA A 27 2.59 -10.91 10.53
N ASP A 28 2.78 -9.65 10.97
CA ASP A 28 2.91 -9.32 12.39
C ASP A 28 1.53 -9.29 13.08
N PRO A 29 1.23 -10.24 13.99
CA PRO A 29 -0.07 -10.29 14.68
C PRO A 29 -0.33 -9.10 15.62
N LYS A 30 0.67 -8.23 15.86
CA LYS A 30 0.49 -7.01 16.65
C LYS A 30 -0.03 -5.84 15.81
N LEU A 31 0.01 -5.95 14.49
CA LEU A 31 -0.39 -4.91 13.57
C LEU A 31 -1.73 -5.23 12.92
N THR A 32 -2.46 -4.18 12.58
CA THR A 32 -3.60 -4.24 11.67
C THR A 32 -3.18 -3.52 10.40
N VAL A 33 -2.93 -4.26 9.32
CA VAL A 33 -2.61 -3.67 8.02
C VAL A 33 -3.86 -3.66 7.18
N GLU A 34 -4.22 -2.50 6.66
CA GLU A 34 -5.32 -2.36 5.72
C GLU A 34 -4.80 -1.91 4.35
N LEU A 35 -5.03 -2.74 3.33
CA LEU A 35 -4.64 -2.45 1.96
C LEU A 35 -5.81 -1.77 1.23
N ILE A 36 -5.60 -0.55 0.76
CA ILE A 36 -6.61 0.28 0.07
C ILE A 36 -6.24 0.35 -1.41
N ASP A 37 -6.99 -0.37 -2.24
CA ASP A 37 -6.76 -0.44 -3.69
C ASP A 37 -7.58 0.64 -4.40
N VAL A 38 -6.89 1.62 -4.99
CA VAL A 38 -7.53 2.81 -5.60
C VAL A 38 -7.77 2.69 -7.10
N ARG A 39 -7.50 1.52 -7.68
CA ARG A 39 -7.60 1.29 -9.12
C ARG A 39 -9.04 1.21 -9.61
N SER A 40 -9.18 0.98 -10.91
CA SER A 40 -10.47 0.64 -11.49
C SER A 40 -10.98 -0.71 -10.98
N GLU A 41 -12.31 -0.90 -10.99
CA GLU A 41 -12.93 -2.20 -10.69
C GLU A 41 -12.43 -3.30 -11.63
N THR A 42 -12.13 -2.96 -12.90
CA THR A 42 -11.58 -3.90 -13.88
C THR A 42 -10.24 -4.46 -13.41
N ASP A 43 -9.29 -3.60 -13.05
CA ASP A 43 -7.96 -4.02 -12.61
C ASP A 43 -8.03 -4.82 -11.31
N TYR A 44 -8.88 -4.37 -10.37
CA TYR A 44 -9.15 -5.05 -9.11
C TYR A 44 -9.71 -6.47 -9.34
N ASN A 45 -10.66 -6.63 -10.27
CA ASN A 45 -11.23 -7.92 -10.62
C ASN A 45 -10.21 -8.83 -11.32
N PHE A 46 -9.28 -8.28 -12.10
CA PHE A 46 -8.21 -9.06 -12.71
C PHE A 46 -7.28 -9.64 -11.66
N PHE A 47 -6.79 -8.83 -10.74
CA PHE A 47 -5.99 -9.26 -9.60
C PHE A 47 -6.13 -8.26 -8.47
N HIS A 48 -6.25 -8.75 -7.24
CA HIS A 48 -6.08 -7.94 -6.03
C HIS A 48 -5.43 -8.80 -4.95
N ILE A 49 -4.75 -8.14 -4.03
CA ILE A 49 -4.16 -8.77 -2.85
C ILE A 49 -5.29 -9.21 -1.92
N LEU A 50 -5.13 -10.36 -1.27
CA LEU A 50 -6.13 -10.87 -0.34
C LEU A 50 -6.38 -9.84 0.78
N ASP A 51 -7.64 -9.69 1.17
CA ASP A 51 -8.13 -8.75 2.18
C ASP A 51 -7.92 -7.26 1.86
N SER A 52 -7.48 -6.91 0.64
CA SER A 52 -7.55 -5.51 0.20
C SER A 52 -8.99 -5.05 0.01
N VAL A 53 -9.21 -3.76 0.22
CA VAL A 53 -10.50 -3.10 0.03
C VAL A 53 -10.40 -2.24 -1.21
N HIS A 54 -11.32 -2.46 -2.15
CA HIS A 54 -11.42 -1.64 -3.35
C HIS A 54 -12.11 -0.31 -3.04
N VAL A 55 -11.39 0.79 -3.20
CA VAL A 55 -11.89 2.16 -2.98
C VAL A 55 -11.35 3.02 -4.11
N PRO A 56 -12.05 3.13 -5.26
CA PRO A 56 -11.60 3.93 -6.38
C PRO A 56 -11.12 5.32 -5.94
N LEU A 57 -10.07 5.85 -6.57
CA LEU A 57 -9.46 7.12 -6.19
C LEU A 57 -10.48 8.27 -5.99
N ALA A 58 -11.55 8.31 -6.79
CA ALA A 58 -12.60 9.32 -6.71
C ALA A 58 -13.42 9.26 -5.39
N ASP A 59 -13.41 8.12 -4.70
CA ASP A 59 -14.18 7.86 -3.49
C ASP A 59 -13.31 7.97 -2.21
N ILE A 60 -11.99 8.13 -2.35
CA ILE A 60 -11.04 8.13 -1.22
C ILE A 60 -11.30 9.24 -0.21
N GLU A 61 -11.65 10.44 -0.67
CA GLU A 61 -11.99 11.56 0.22
C GLU A 61 -13.19 11.21 1.11
N ALA A 62 -14.25 10.64 0.52
CA ALA A 62 -15.43 10.21 1.26
C ALA A 62 -15.16 9.01 2.18
N TYR A 63 -14.17 8.17 1.85
CA TYR A 63 -13.79 7.00 2.64
C TYR A 63 -12.86 7.33 3.82
N SER A 64 -12.31 8.54 3.88
CA SER A 64 -11.38 8.97 4.94
C SER A 64 -11.98 8.85 6.34
N ASP A 65 -13.27 9.18 6.52
CA ASP A 65 -14.00 9.04 7.78
C ASP A 65 -13.99 7.59 8.31
N ASP A 66 -14.19 6.60 7.42
CA ASP A 66 -14.18 5.19 7.79
C ASP A 66 -12.76 4.72 8.18
N LEU A 67 -11.71 5.27 7.57
CA LEU A 67 -10.33 5.00 7.96
C LEU A 67 -10.03 5.60 9.33
N LEU A 68 -10.45 6.85 9.60
CA LEU A 68 -10.28 7.51 10.90
C LEU A 68 -10.95 6.73 12.04
N LEU A 69 -12.13 6.15 11.80
CA LEU A 69 -12.83 5.33 12.79
C LEU A 69 -12.10 4.03 13.14
N ARG A 70 -11.35 3.47 12.19
CA ARG A 70 -10.58 2.22 12.37
C ARG A 70 -9.13 2.46 12.80
N ALA A 71 -8.64 3.68 12.60
CA ALA A 71 -7.30 4.09 12.96
C ALA A 71 -7.05 3.91 14.47
N ASN A 72 -5.99 3.20 14.79
CA ASN A 72 -5.46 3.10 16.14
C ASN A 72 -3.91 3.00 16.08
N ILE A 73 -3.27 2.89 17.24
CA ILE A 73 -1.80 2.95 17.35
C ILE A 73 -1.07 1.82 16.60
N SER A 74 -1.75 0.72 16.30
CA SER A 74 -1.19 -0.41 15.57
C SER A 74 -1.82 -0.61 14.19
N THR A 75 -2.62 0.34 13.71
CA THR A 75 -3.15 0.31 12.33
C THR A 75 -2.19 1.00 11.36
N VAL A 76 -1.91 0.34 10.24
CA VAL A 76 -1.19 0.89 9.09
C VAL A 76 -2.12 0.83 7.88
N PHE A 77 -2.28 1.95 7.18
CA PHE A 77 -3.00 1.98 5.91
C PHE A 77 -2.00 2.01 4.77
N ILE A 78 -2.09 1.06 3.86
CA ILE A 78 -1.27 0.99 2.66
C ILE A 78 -2.15 1.24 1.44
N VAL A 79 -1.92 2.36 0.76
CA VAL A 79 -2.62 2.71 -0.46
C VAL A 79 -1.85 2.15 -1.65
N LEU A 80 -2.54 1.58 -2.62
CA LEU A 80 -1.91 0.97 -3.79
C LEU A 80 -2.70 1.24 -5.08
N SER A 81 -1.96 1.43 -6.17
CA SER A 81 -2.46 1.48 -7.54
C SER A 81 -1.68 0.49 -8.41
N ASN A 82 -1.72 0.61 -9.74
CA ASN A 82 -0.95 -0.34 -10.57
C ASN A 82 0.55 -0.06 -10.44
N ASP A 83 0.90 1.23 -10.45
CA ASP A 83 2.22 1.77 -10.08
C ASP A 83 2.06 2.68 -8.84
N GLU A 84 2.44 3.96 -8.92
CA GLU A 84 2.48 4.86 -7.76
C GLU A 84 1.61 6.12 -7.91
N ALA A 85 1.18 6.48 -9.12
CA ALA A 85 0.61 7.80 -9.39
C ALA A 85 -0.73 8.04 -8.65
N ALA A 86 -1.74 7.19 -8.88
CA ALA A 86 -3.03 7.29 -8.21
C ALA A 86 -2.91 7.03 -6.70
N ALA A 87 -2.06 6.09 -6.28
CA ALA A 87 -1.83 5.83 -4.86
C ALA A 87 -1.19 7.02 -4.13
N THR A 88 -0.25 7.71 -4.77
CA THR A 88 0.35 8.94 -4.25
C THR A 88 -0.71 10.03 -4.12
N GLN A 89 -1.57 10.21 -5.11
CA GLN A 89 -2.67 11.17 -5.03
C GLN A 89 -3.63 10.85 -3.88
N ALA A 90 -4.01 9.59 -3.70
CA ALA A 90 -4.83 9.15 -2.58
C ALA A 90 -4.13 9.37 -1.23
N TRP A 91 -2.83 9.11 -1.12
CA TRP A 91 -2.05 9.43 0.07
C TRP A 91 -2.11 10.93 0.41
N GLN A 92 -2.01 11.82 -0.58
CA GLN A 92 -2.12 13.27 -0.36
C GLN A 92 -3.51 13.66 0.16
N ILE A 93 -4.58 13.06 -0.36
CA ILE A 93 -5.96 13.27 0.11
C ILE A 93 -6.08 12.82 1.57
N LEU A 94 -5.69 11.57 1.86
CA LEU A 94 -5.82 11.01 3.21
C LEU A 94 -4.96 11.76 4.25
N THR A 95 -3.79 12.23 3.83
CA THR A 95 -2.93 13.09 4.65
C THR A 95 -3.60 14.43 4.95
N ALA A 96 -4.23 15.06 3.95
CA ALA A 96 -5.00 16.29 4.15
C ALA A 96 -6.21 16.08 5.09
N GLU A 97 -6.83 14.90 5.04
CA GLU A 97 -7.89 14.47 5.96
C GLU A 97 -7.37 13.96 7.31
N SER A 98 -6.07 14.11 7.59
CA SER A 98 -5.43 13.73 8.86
C SER A 98 -5.53 12.25 9.23
N VAL A 99 -5.68 11.37 8.23
CA VAL A 99 -5.60 9.92 8.45
C VAL A 99 -4.16 9.55 8.85
N PRO A 100 -3.95 8.90 10.01
CA PRO A 100 -2.60 8.58 10.50
C PRO A 100 -2.05 7.33 9.79
N ASN A 101 -0.72 7.14 9.86
CA ASN A 101 -0.04 5.91 9.40
C ASN A 101 -0.37 5.47 7.96
N VAL A 102 -0.52 6.43 7.04
CA VAL A 102 -0.77 6.16 5.61
C VAL A 102 0.54 6.10 4.84
N TYR A 103 0.72 5.03 4.07
CA TYR A 103 1.86 4.78 3.21
C TYR A 103 1.38 4.34 1.82
N VAL A 104 2.26 4.38 0.83
CA VAL A 104 2.04 3.94 -0.55
C VAL A 104 2.83 2.66 -0.79
N MET A 105 2.25 1.70 -1.51
CA MET A 105 3.00 0.53 -1.98
C MET A 105 3.98 0.93 -3.08
N GLU A 106 5.28 0.78 -2.82
CA GLU A 106 6.33 1.08 -3.79
C GLU A 106 6.18 0.25 -5.06
N GLY A 107 6.08 0.93 -6.21
CA GLY A 107 5.85 0.34 -7.53
C GLY A 107 4.49 -0.38 -7.68
N GLY A 108 3.56 -0.19 -6.74
CA GLY A 108 2.20 -0.67 -6.80
C GLY A 108 2.03 -2.19 -6.96
N VAL A 109 0.88 -2.57 -7.51
CA VAL A 109 0.54 -3.97 -7.81
C VAL A 109 1.52 -4.60 -8.80
N ASN A 110 2.09 -3.82 -9.72
CA ASN A 110 3.09 -4.32 -10.66
C ASN A 110 4.33 -4.83 -9.93
N ASN A 111 4.84 -4.08 -8.95
CA ASN A 111 5.99 -4.49 -8.15
C ASN A 111 5.61 -5.63 -7.18
N TRP A 112 4.40 -5.63 -6.62
CA TRP A 112 3.90 -6.75 -5.81
C TRP A 112 3.93 -8.07 -6.58
N LEU A 113 3.36 -8.10 -7.79
CA LEU A 113 3.37 -9.27 -8.65
C LEU A 113 4.79 -9.68 -9.05
N THR A 114 5.66 -8.70 -9.35
CA THR A 114 7.08 -8.91 -9.67
C THR A 114 7.83 -9.59 -8.52
N THR A 115 7.50 -9.20 -7.29
CA THR A 115 8.15 -9.70 -6.07
C THR A 115 7.68 -11.11 -5.70
N PHE A 116 6.38 -11.40 -5.85
CA PHE A 116 5.75 -12.57 -5.24
C PHE A 116 5.21 -13.63 -6.21
N SER A 117 5.32 -13.41 -7.51
CA SER A 117 5.00 -14.45 -8.50
C SER A 117 6.24 -15.23 -8.91
N ASP A 118 6.07 -16.50 -9.29
CA ASP A 118 7.18 -17.32 -9.78
C ASP A 118 7.60 -16.95 -11.21
N ALA A 119 8.75 -17.48 -11.64
CA ALA A 119 9.32 -17.18 -12.95
C ALA A 119 8.41 -17.62 -14.12
N GLU A 120 7.64 -18.69 -13.95
CA GLU A 120 6.71 -19.17 -14.98
C GLU A 120 5.57 -18.18 -15.18
N PHE A 121 4.97 -17.70 -14.08
CA PHE A 121 3.95 -16.66 -14.11
C PHE A 121 4.47 -15.38 -14.79
N GLN A 122 5.70 -14.97 -14.46
CA GLN A 122 6.34 -13.79 -15.05
C GLN A 122 6.54 -13.94 -16.57
N GLU A 123 7.05 -15.09 -17.00
CA GLU A 123 7.28 -15.38 -18.42
C GLU A 123 5.98 -15.41 -19.22
N LEU A 124 4.89 -15.92 -18.62
CA LEU A 124 3.61 -16.07 -19.29
C LEU A 124 2.80 -14.77 -19.39
N TYR A 125 2.85 -13.93 -18.35
CA TYR A 125 1.87 -12.85 -18.21
C TYR A 125 2.44 -11.44 -18.19
N SER A 126 3.74 -11.24 -17.96
CA SER A 126 4.31 -9.88 -17.91
C SER A 126 4.23 -9.16 -19.26
N VAL A 127 3.95 -7.85 -19.21
CA VAL A 127 3.87 -6.97 -20.38
C VAL A 127 4.83 -5.81 -20.18
N ALA A 128 5.80 -5.67 -21.08
CA ALA A 128 6.78 -4.58 -21.02
C ALA A 128 6.23 -3.28 -21.61
N ASN A 129 6.75 -2.15 -21.11
CA ASN A 129 6.49 -0.80 -21.63
C ASN A 129 5.00 -0.41 -21.65
N VAL A 130 4.26 -0.78 -20.59
CA VAL A 130 2.91 -0.27 -20.38
C VAL A 130 2.95 1.23 -20.00
N PRO A 131 1.88 2.00 -20.27
CA PRO A 131 1.77 3.35 -19.75
C PRO A 131 1.83 3.38 -18.22
N ASP A 132 2.17 4.55 -17.68
CA ASP A 132 2.17 4.80 -16.24
C ASP A 132 0.82 4.46 -15.60
N ASP A 133 0.87 3.82 -14.43
CA ASP A 133 -0.26 3.38 -13.62
C ASP A 133 -1.22 2.43 -14.35
N THR A 134 -0.66 1.59 -15.22
CA THR A 134 -1.37 0.51 -15.94
C THR A 134 -0.88 -0.86 -15.46
N LEU A 135 -1.79 -1.83 -15.35
CA LEU A 135 -1.39 -3.21 -15.01
C LEU A 135 -0.42 -3.77 -16.06
N ALA A 136 0.80 -4.10 -15.64
CA ALA A 136 1.88 -4.65 -16.46
C ALA A 136 1.76 -6.17 -16.67
N TYR A 137 0.54 -6.72 -16.60
CA TYR A 137 0.25 -8.15 -16.69
C TYR A 137 -1.00 -8.41 -17.53
N SER A 138 -0.89 -9.31 -18.51
CA SER A 138 -2.02 -9.78 -19.31
C SER A 138 -2.57 -11.08 -18.71
N LEU A 139 -3.45 -10.93 -17.72
CA LEU A 139 -4.02 -12.07 -17.00
C LEU A 139 -5.15 -12.74 -17.82
N PRO A 140 -5.20 -14.07 -17.88
CA PRO A 140 -6.13 -14.78 -18.76
C PRO A 140 -7.59 -14.71 -18.26
N SER A 141 -7.79 -14.39 -16.98
CA SER A 141 -9.12 -14.26 -16.39
C SER A 141 -9.11 -13.39 -15.14
N ALA A 142 -10.29 -12.84 -14.83
CA ALA A 142 -10.55 -12.05 -13.63
C ALA A 142 -10.68 -12.94 -12.39
N MET A 143 -9.56 -13.44 -11.89
CA MET A 143 -9.52 -14.33 -10.73
C MET A 143 -9.41 -13.58 -9.41
N GLY A 144 -9.13 -12.28 -9.42
CA GLY A 144 -8.96 -11.46 -8.22
C GLY A 144 -7.90 -12.05 -7.29
N SER A 145 -8.26 -12.22 -6.01
CA SER A 145 -7.39 -12.79 -4.97
C SER A 145 -7.15 -14.30 -5.04
N ARG A 146 -7.55 -14.99 -6.13
CA ARG A 146 -7.31 -16.44 -6.29
C ARG A 146 -5.95 -16.78 -6.92
N TYR A 147 -5.17 -15.80 -7.37
CA TYR A 147 -3.79 -16.02 -7.77
C TYR A 147 -2.90 -16.28 -6.54
N ALA A 148 -1.86 -17.10 -6.67
CA ALA A 148 -0.96 -17.41 -5.55
C ALA A 148 -0.30 -16.15 -4.97
N ALA A 149 0.08 -15.20 -5.82
CA ALA A 149 0.66 -13.93 -5.43
C ALA A 149 -0.32 -13.00 -4.68
N ALA A 150 -1.61 -13.30 -4.63
CA ALA A 150 -2.56 -12.49 -3.85
C ALA A 150 -2.43 -12.74 -2.34
N ASN A 151 -1.91 -13.90 -1.92
CA ASN A 151 -1.65 -14.23 -0.52
C ASN A 151 -0.32 -14.98 -0.40
N PRO A 152 0.82 -14.29 -0.62
CA PRO A 152 2.13 -14.92 -0.58
C PRO A 152 2.47 -15.39 0.83
N ASN A 153 3.16 -16.53 0.93
CA ASN A 153 3.62 -17.04 2.22
C ASN A 153 4.87 -16.25 2.68
N PRO A 154 4.82 -15.52 3.81
CA PRO A 154 5.95 -14.73 4.31
C PRO A 154 7.23 -15.57 4.50
N ASP A 155 7.12 -16.83 4.94
CA ASP A 155 8.29 -17.69 5.17
C ASP A 155 9.08 -17.98 3.88
N VAL A 156 8.41 -18.00 2.73
CA VAL A 156 9.04 -18.23 1.42
C VAL A 156 9.85 -17.00 0.99
N PHE A 157 9.41 -15.81 1.40
CA PHE A 157 9.97 -14.53 0.95
C PHE A 157 10.75 -13.78 2.05
N ALA A 158 10.99 -14.41 3.20
CA ALA A 158 11.69 -13.81 4.34
C ALA A 158 13.15 -13.39 4.04
N GLY A 159 13.74 -13.86 2.94
CA GLY A 159 15.09 -13.49 2.50
C GLY A 159 15.18 -12.27 1.59
N ILE A 160 14.07 -11.59 1.30
CA ILE A 160 14.08 -10.36 0.50
C ILE A 160 14.47 -9.19 1.41
N ASP A 161 15.59 -8.54 1.10
CA ASP A 161 16.03 -7.33 1.78
C ASP A 161 15.18 -6.12 1.34
N PHE A 162 14.87 -5.23 2.28
CA PHE A 162 14.22 -3.95 2.04
C PHE A 162 14.67 -2.93 3.09
N GLU A 163 14.50 -1.64 2.77
CA GLU A 163 14.63 -0.56 3.74
C GLU A 163 13.29 -0.38 4.46
N GLU A 164 13.31 -0.42 5.80
CA GLU A 164 12.12 -0.12 6.62
C GLU A 164 11.77 1.36 6.54
N LYS A 165 10.54 1.68 6.15
CA LYS A 165 10.02 3.04 6.02
C LYS A 165 8.71 3.25 6.79
N VAL A 166 7.98 2.18 7.11
CA VAL A 166 6.73 2.26 7.85
C VAL A 166 7.00 2.50 9.32
N GLU A 167 6.77 3.74 9.73
CA GLU A 167 6.79 4.18 11.12
C GLU A 167 5.37 4.34 11.66
N LEU A 168 5.10 3.72 12.81
CA LEU A 168 3.86 3.94 13.54
C LEU A 168 3.97 5.20 14.39
N GLN A 169 2.95 6.07 14.31
CA GLN A 169 2.83 7.18 15.25
C GLN A 169 2.67 6.65 16.68
N THR A 170 3.75 6.67 17.46
CA THR A 170 3.66 6.45 18.90
C THR A 170 2.93 7.63 19.50
N LYS A 171 1.89 7.38 20.33
CA LYS A 171 1.24 8.46 21.09
C LYS A 171 2.33 9.27 21.81
N GLY A 172 2.47 10.55 21.44
CA GLY A 172 3.20 11.50 22.25
C GLY A 172 2.63 11.47 23.66
N GLY A 173 3.41 10.95 24.61
CA GLY A 173 3.10 11.17 26.02
C GLY A 173 2.97 12.68 26.25
N PRO A 174 2.09 13.13 27.18
CA PRO A 174 1.94 14.55 27.43
C PRO A 174 3.32 15.15 27.68
N ALA A 175 3.67 16.19 26.92
CA ALA A 175 4.86 16.98 27.17
C ALA A 175 4.79 17.40 28.64
N SER A 176 5.66 16.81 29.46
CA SER A 176 5.72 17.11 30.88
C SER A 176 6.05 18.58 31.02
N GLY A 177 5.04 19.39 31.34
CA GLY A 177 5.19 20.78 31.69
C GLY A 177 6.11 20.89 32.89
N GLY A 178 7.35 21.32 32.64
CA GLY A 178 8.28 21.75 33.66
C GLY A 178 8.12 23.24 33.90
N CYS A 179 7.13 23.63 34.70
CA CYS A 179 7.26 24.83 35.52
C CYS A 179 7.96 24.39 36.81
N GLY A 180 9.17 24.88 37.03
CA GLY A 180 9.96 24.69 38.25
C GLY A 180 11.19 25.57 38.22
#